data_AF-A0A6P0VVR2-F1
#
_entry.id   AF-A0A6P0VVR2-F1
#
_cell.length_a   1.000
_cell.length_b   1.000
_cell.length_c   1.000
_cell.angle_alpha   90.00
_cell.angle_beta   90.00
_cell.angle_gamma   90.00
#
_symmetry.space_group_name_H-M   'P 1'
#
loop_
_entity.id
_entity.type
_entity.pdbx_description
1 polymer ?
#
loop_
_entity_poly.entity_id
_entity_poly.type
_entity_poly.pdbx_seq_one_letter_code
_entity_poly.pdbx_strand_id
1 'polypeptide(L)' 'MTESEEVNFRLNRPSITSSHAVTDNEKCYEIEAKYGWKLLRIELLDDPILEVNCIFEGETKFPNYLED' A
#
# COMPACT_ATOMS: atom_id res chain seq x y z
N MET A 1 16.24 -14.36 -27.02
CA MET A 1 15.73 -13.48 -25.96
C MET A 1 16.23 -12.09 -26.30
N THR A 2 15.36 -11.23 -26.82
CA THR A 2 15.75 -9.91 -27.32
C THR A 2 15.83 -8.90 -26.16
N GLU A 3 16.67 -7.87 -26.28
CA GLU A 3 16.72 -6.76 -25.32
C GLU A 3 15.31 -6.16 -25.08
N SER A 4 14.47 -6.15 -26.12
CA SER A 4 13.08 -5.69 -26.12
C SER A 4 12.14 -6.47 -25.19
N GLU A 5 12.39 -7.77 -24.98
CA GLU A 5 11.63 -8.60 -24.03
C GLU A 5 12.05 -8.32 -22.57
N GLU A 6 13.33 -8.00 -22.32
CA GLU A 6 13.85 -7.67 -20.99
C GLU A 6 13.34 -6.31 -20.49
N VAL A 7 13.19 -5.32 -21.38
CA VAL A 7 12.61 -4.01 -21.03
C VAL A 7 11.12 -4.14 -20.71
N ASN A 8 10.37 -4.94 -21.48
CA ASN A 8 8.96 -5.19 -21.21
C ASN A 8 8.76 -5.91 -19.88
N PHE A 9 9.64 -6.85 -19.52
CA PHE A 9 9.59 -7.54 -18.23
C PHE A 9 9.84 -6.62 -17.04
N ARG A 10 10.74 -5.63 -17.18
CA ARG A 10 10.96 -4.60 -16.16
C ARG A 10 9.80 -3.61 -16.04
N LEU A 11 9.15 -3.28 -17.16
CA LEU A 11 8.01 -2.35 -17.21
C LEU A 11 6.69 -2.99 -16.76
N ASN A 12 6.55 -4.32 -16.86
CA ASN A 12 5.40 -5.10 -16.38
C ASN A 12 5.64 -5.76 -15.02
N ARG A 13 6.57 -5.27 -14.20
CA ARG A 13 6.57 -5.69 -12.79
C ARG A 13 5.36 -5.03 -12.11
N PRO A 14 4.39 -5.79 -11.59
CA PRO A 14 3.43 -5.21 -10.67
C PRO A 14 4.25 -4.65 -9.52
N SER A 15 4.20 -3.33 -9.33
CA SER A 15 4.67 -2.71 -8.10
C SER A 15 3.86 -3.36 -6.99
N ILE A 16 4.54 -4.15 -6.16
CA ILE A 16 3.91 -4.74 -5.00
C ILE A 16 3.47 -3.57 -4.15
N THR A 17 2.17 -3.42 -3.96
CA THR A 17 1.55 -2.36 -3.18
C THR A 17 0.54 -2.99 -2.25
N SER A 18 0.36 -2.38 -1.10
CA SER A 18 -0.59 -2.85 -0.10
C SER A 18 -1.60 -1.76 0.20
N SER A 19 -2.88 -2.09 0.10
CA SER A 19 -3.99 -1.17 0.32
C SER A 19 -4.63 -1.42 1.69
N HIS A 20 -4.80 -0.36 2.48
CA HIS A 20 -5.49 -0.41 3.77
C HIS A 20 -6.59 0.62 3.81
N ALA A 21 -7.83 0.15 3.97
CA ALA A 21 -8.98 1.01 4.14
C ALA A 21 -9.07 1.50 5.60
N VAL A 22 -9.27 2.81 5.78
CA VAL A 22 -9.35 3.52 7.04
C VAL A 22 -10.56 4.46 7.03
N THR A 23 -10.95 4.94 8.21
CA THR A 23 -12.07 5.87 8.36
C THR A 23 -11.72 7.28 7.87
N ASP A 24 -10.45 7.69 7.97
CA ASP A 24 -10.02 9.07 7.75
C ASP A 24 -8.64 9.13 7.10
N ASN A 25 -8.38 10.18 6.31
CA ASN A 25 -7.10 10.37 5.64
C ASN A 25 -5.92 10.53 6.62
N GLU A 26 -6.16 11.09 7.82
CA GLU A 26 -5.12 11.32 8.82
C GLU A 26 -4.54 9.98 9.31
N LYS A 27 -5.38 8.94 9.38
CA LYS A 27 -4.95 7.59 9.77
C LYS A 27 -3.94 6.99 8.79
N CYS A 28 -3.98 7.36 7.51
CA CYS A 28 -2.97 6.91 6.54
C CYS A 28 -1.57 7.38 6.95
N TYR A 29 -1.45 8.65 7.37
CA TYR A 29 -0.18 9.24 7.80
C TYR A 29 0.26 8.70 9.17
N GLU A 30 -0.68 8.43 10.07
CA GLU A 30 -0.37 7.78 11.35
C GLU A 30 0.20 6.37 11.15
N ILE A 31 -0.38 5.59 10.24
CA ILE A 31 0.08 4.23 9.91
C ILE A 31 1.47 4.29 9.24
N GLU A 32 1.68 5.21 8.29
CA GLU A 32 2.99 5.47 7.69
C GLU A 32 4.03 5.78 8.78
N ALA A 33 3.74 6.73 9.67
CA ALA A 33 4.67 7.12 10.73
C ALA A 33 4.90 6.00 11.75
N LYS A 34 3.85 5.25 12.11
CA LYS A 34 3.90 4.19 13.12
C LYS A 34 4.70 2.98 12.66
N TYR A 35 4.52 2.56 11.40
CA TYR A 35 5.16 1.36 10.86
C TYR A 35 6.32 1.65 9.91
N GLY A 36 6.57 2.92 9.58
CA GLY A 36 7.58 3.31 8.60
C GLY A 36 7.23 2.91 7.17
N TRP A 37 5.94 2.70 6.86
CA TRP A 37 5.48 2.34 5.53
C TRP A 37 5.40 3.57 4.64
N LYS A 38 5.91 3.48 3.42
CA LYS A 38 5.85 4.60 2.49
C LYS A 38 4.48 4.69 1.83
N LEU A 39 3.73 5.74 2.15
CA LEU A 39 2.44 6.02 1.54
C LEU A 39 2.65 6.47 0.09
N LEU A 40 2.06 5.75 -0.87
CA LEU A 40 2.11 6.08 -2.29
C LEU A 40 1.00 7.04 -2.69
N ARG A 41 -0.24 6.73 -2.27
CA ARG A 41 -1.42 7.56 -2.54
C ARG A 41 -2.55 7.22 -1.59
N ILE A 42 -3.48 8.16 -1.48
CA ILE A 42 -4.73 8.01 -0.74
C ILE A 42 -5.87 8.07 -1.76
N GLU A 43 -6.73 7.06 -1.77
CA GLU A 43 -7.93 7.01 -2.62
C GLU A 43 -9.17 7.14 -1.74
N LEU A 44 -10.16 7.93 -2.17
CA LEU A 44 -11.44 8.00 -1.48
C LEU A 44 -12.29 6.80 -1.89
N LEU A 45 -12.88 6.13 -0.91
CA LEU A 45 -13.82 5.04 -1.12
C LEU A 45 -15.24 5.58 -1.02
N ASP A 46 -16.15 5.02 -1.81
CA ASP A 46 -17.59 5.28 -1.71
C ASP A 46 -18.22 4.36 -0.63
N ASP A 47 -17.50 4.14 0.48
CA ASP A 47 -17.90 3.26 1.56
C ASP A 47 -18.26 4.09 2.81
N PRO A 48 -19.43 3.85 3.45
CA PRO A 48 -19.88 4.66 4.58
C PRO A 48 -19.13 4.39 5.90
N ILE A 49 -18.26 3.37 5.94
CA ILE A 49 -17.53 2.96 7.14
C ILE A 49 -16.03 3.21 7.00
N LEU A 50 -15.47 2.96 5.81
CA LEU A 50 -14.06 3.20 5.50
C LEU A 50 -14.01 4.10 4.29
N GLU A 51 -14.01 5.41 4.53
CA GLU A 51 -14.13 6.43 3.49
C GLU A 51 -12.83 6.60 2.69
N VAL A 52 -11.72 6.00 3.14
CA VAL A 52 -10.39 6.25 2.61
C VAL A 52 -9.57 4.97 2.49
N ASN A 53 -8.88 4.79 1.36
CA ASN A 53 -7.95 3.70 1.11
C ASN A 53 -6.51 4.22 1.00
N CYS A 54 -5.66 3.83 1.94
CA CYS A 54 -4.25 4.16 1.95
C CYS A 54 -3.47 3.11 1.14
N ILE A 55 -2.80 3.52 0.06
CA ILE A 55 -1.96 2.63 -0.75
C ILE A 55 -0.50 2.84 -0.36
N PHE A 56 0.15 1.79 0.10
CA PHE A 56 1.57 1.79 0.51
C PHE A 56 2.46 1.04 -0.49
N GLU A 57 3.75 1.41 -0.50
CA GLU A 57 4.79 0.76 -1.29
C GLU A 57 5.23 -0.56 -0.63
N GLY A 58 5.26 -1.64 -1.41
CA GLY A 58 5.69 -2.96 -0.97
C GLY A 58 4.61 -3.79 -0.27
N GLU A 59 5.06 -4.85 0.41
CA GLU A 59 4.21 -5.66 1.28
C GLU A 59 4.22 -5.07 2.69
N THR A 60 3.12 -4.42 3.09
CA THR A 60 2.93 -4.02 4.49
C THR A 60 2.30 -5.18 5.25
N LYS A 61 2.95 -5.66 6.30
CA LYS A 61 2.43 -6.71 7.18
C LYS A 61 2.28 -6.13 8.57
N PHE A 62 1.08 -6.26 9.14
CA PHE A 62 0.90 -5.90 10.55
C PHE A 62 1.80 -6.80 11.40
N PRO A 63 2.56 -6.24 12.36
CA PRO A 63 3.23 -7.04 13.36
C PRO A 63 2.18 -7.90 14.07
N ASN A 64 2.41 -9.21 14.11
CA ASN A 64 1.55 -10.13 14.81
C ASN A 64 1.79 -9.95 16.31
N TYR A 65 0.91 -9.24 17.02
CA TYR A 65 0.99 -9.07 18.47
C TYR A 65 0.33 -10.23 19.25
N LEU A 66 0.14 -11.42 18.64
CA LEU A 66 -0.35 -12.63 19.32
C LEU A 66 0.80 -13.58 19.71
N GLU A 67 1.92 -13.03 20.16
CA GLU A 67 2.91 -13.84 20.88
C GLU A 67 3.06 -13.27 22.30
N ASP A 68 2.69 -14.16 23.25
CA ASP A 68 2.65 -14.12 24.73
C ASP A 68 1.41 -13.52 25.44
#